data_AF-A0A7Y9NEX5-F1
#
_entry.id   AF-A0A7Y9NEX5-F1
#
_cell.length_a   1.000
_cell.length_b   1.000
_cell.length_c   1.000
_cell.angle_alpha   90.00
_cell.angle_beta   90.00
_cell.angle_gamma   90.00
#
_symmetry.space_group_name_H-M   'P 1'
#
loop_
_entity.id
_entity.type
_entity.pdbx_description
1 polymer ?
#
loop_
_entity_poly.entity_id
_entity_poly.type
_entity_poly.pdbx_seq_one_letter_code
_entity_poly.pdbx_strand_id
1 'polypeptide(L)' 'MDLGIAGRWALVCAASKGLGLGCARALAREGVNVVIAARGEAALDRAVLELQALPGARSTF' A
#
# COMPACT_ATOMS: atom_id res chain seq x y z
N MET A 1 -0.70 -8.00 14.87
CA MET A 1 -1.27 -9.36 14.89
C MET A 1 -0.43 -10.19 13.93
N ASP A 2 -0.35 -11.52 14.06
CA ASP A 2 0.23 -12.32 12.98
C ASP A 2 -0.90 -12.88 12.10
N LEU A 3 -1.03 -12.32 10.89
CA LEU A 3 -2.02 -12.73 9.91
C LEU A 3 -1.50 -13.80 8.93
N GLY A 4 -0.20 -14.14 8.96
CA GLY A 4 0.39 -15.12 8.04
C GLY A 4 0.42 -14.68 6.57
N ILE A 5 0.32 -13.38 6.30
CA ILE A 5 0.27 -12.80 4.94
C ILE A 5 1.52 -11.99 4.57
N ALA A 6 2.49 -11.86 5.47
CA ALA A 6 3.74 -11.15 5.20
C ALA A 6 4.46 -11.70 3.95
N GLY A 7 4.99 -10.82 3.11
CA GLY A 7 5.67 -11.15 1.85
C GLY A 7 4.76 -11.52 0.68
N ARG A 8 3.44 -11.64 0.88
CA ARG A 8 2.47 -11.80 -0.22
C ARG A 8 2.30 -10.48 -0.99
N TRP A 9 1.68 -10.57 -2.15
CA TRP A 9 1.32 -9.41 -2.98
C TRP A 9 -0.16 -9.10 -2.91
N ALA A 10 -0.51 -7.81 -2.87
CA ALA A 10 -1.89 -7.33 -2.94
C ALA A 10 -2.02 -6.15 -3.91
N LEU A 11 -3.02 -6.24 -4.80
CA LEU A 11 -3.44 -5.13 -5.66
C LEU A 11 -4.62 -4.42 -5.01
N VAL A 12 -4.48 -3.11 -4.75
CA VAL A 12 -5.55 -2.28 -4.18
C VAL A 12 -5.94 -1.20 -5.19
N CYS A 13 -7.14 -1.37 -5.77
CA CYS A 13 -7.72 -0.42 -6.70
C CYS A 13 -8.30 0.79 -5.97
N ALA A 14 -8.30 1.96 -6.64
CA ALA A 14 -8.79 3.23 -6.11
C ALA A 14 -8.14 3.63 -4.77
N ALA A 15 -6.84 3.38 -4.63
CA ALA A 15 -6.12 3.48 -3.36
C ALA A 15 -5.29 4.76 -3.18
N SER A 16 -5.54 5.82 -3.96
CA SER A 16 -4.86 7.10 -3.77
C SER A 16 -5.38 7.93 -2.59
N LYS A 17 -6.54 7.57 -2.02
CA LYS A 17 -7.14 8.22 -0.84
C LYS A 17 -8.23 7.37 -0.20
N GLY A 18 -8.72 7.80 0.96
CA GLY A 18 -9.89 7.21 1.61
C GLY A 18 -9.66 5.76 2.04
N LEU A 19 -10.70 4.94 1.91
CA LEU A 19 -10.66 3.54 2.36
C LEU A 19 -9.64 2.68 1.60
N GLY A 20 -9.49 2.88 0.28
CA GLY A 20 -8.50 2.12 -0.50
C GLY A 20 -7.08 2.36 0.01
N LEU A 21 -6.74 3.62 0.31
CA LEU A 21 -5.45 3.96 0.94
C LEU A 21 -5.34 3.37 2.35
N GLY A 22 -6.42 3.42 3.14
CA GLY A 22 -6.46 2.79 4.47
C GLY A 22 -6.17 1.28 4.41
N CYS A 23 -6.77 0.56 3.45
CA CYS A 23 -6.52 -0.86 3.22
C CYS A 23 -5.06 -1.11 2.81
N ALA A 24 -4.52 -0.31 1.87
CA ALA A 24 -3.13 -0.43 1.45
C ALA A 24 -2.15 -0.22 2.61
N ARG A 25 -2.41 0.77 3.49
CA ARG A 25 -1.60 1.02 4.69
C ARG A 25 -1.64 -0.14 5.68
N ALA A 26 -2.82 -0.72 5.90
CA ALA A 26 -2.97 -1.87 6.79
C ALA A 26 -2.19 -3.08 6.27
N LEU A 27 -2.32 -3.39 4.97
CA LEU A 27 -1.58 -4.49 4.33
C LEU A 27 -0.06 -4.26 4.38
N ALA A 28 0.41 -3.06 4.06
CA ALA A 28 1.83 -2.73 4.11
C ALA A 28 2.43 -2.91 5.51
N ARG A 29 1.70 -2.54 6.57
CA ARG A 29 2.13 -2.74 7.97
C ARG A 29 2.23 -4.21 8.36
N GLU A 30 1.44 -5.07 7.73
CA GLU A 30 1.49 -6.53 7.91
C GLU A 30 2.60 -7.17 7.04
N GLY A 31 3.44 -6.35 6.40
CA GLY A 31 4.57 -6.80 5.57
C GLY A 31 4.19 -7.33 4.20
N VAL A 32 2.97 -7.02 3.73
CA VAL A 32 2.50 -7.35 2.37
C VAL A 32 3.11 -6.37 1.37
N ASN A 33 3.56 -6.85 0.21
CA ASN A 33 3.94 -6.01 -0.92
C ASN A 33 2.67 -5.48 -1.58
N VAL A 34 2.53 -4.15 -1.70
CA VAL A 34 1.28 -3.54 -2.18
C VAL A 34 1.50 -2.84 -3.52
N VAL A 35 0.62 -3.15 -4.47
CA VAL A 35 0.46 -2.39 -5.72
C VAL A 35 -0.81 -1.57 -5.60
N ILE A 36 -0.73 -0.26 -5.84
CA ILE A 36 -1.89 0.63 -5.80
C ILE A 36 -2.17 1.23 -7.18
N ALA A 37 -3.45 1.40 -7.49
CA ALA A 37 -3.90 2.01 -8.74
C ALA A 37 -4.93 3.12 -8.49
N ALA A 38 -4.79 4.23 -9.21
CA ALA A 38 -5.76 5.32 -9.23
C ALA A 38 -5.65 6.13 -10.54
N ARG A 39 -6.68 6.93 -10.85
CA ARG A 39 -6.74 7.74 -12.08
C ARG A 39 -5.90 9.04 -12.03
N GLY A 40 -5.54 9.50 -10.83
CA GLY A 40 -4.85 10.78 -10.65
C GLY A 40 -3.42 10.57 -10.20
N GLU A 41 -2.46 10.86 -11.08
CA GLU A 41 -1.02 10.68 -10.88
C GLU A 41 -0.52 11.39 -9.61
N ALA A 42 -0.73 12.70 -9.49
CA ALA A 42 -0.25 13.46 -8.32
C ALA A 42 -0.80 12.93 -6.98
N ALA A 43 -2.02 12.40 -6.95
CA ALA A 43 -2.58 11.78 -5.75
C ALA A 43 -2.02 10.38 -5.50
N LEU A 44 -1.75 9.63 -6.58
CA LEU A 44 -1.13 8.31 -6.53
C LEU A 44 0.30 8.41 -6.00
N ASP A 45 1.10 9.35 -6.49
CA ASP A 45 2.49 9.56 -6.06
C ASP A 45 2.59 9.91 -4.58
N ARG A 46 1.69 10.78 -4.10
CA ARG A 46 1.60 11.09 -2.66
C ARG A 46 1.27 9.85 -1.85
N ALA A 47 0.34 9.02 -2.31
CA ALA A 47 0.00 7.77 -1.64
C ALA A 47 1.17 6.77 -1.65
N VAL A 48 1.94 6.69 -2.74
CA VAL A 48 3.15 5.86 -2.81
C VAL A 48 4.18 6.32 -1.77
N LEU A 49 4.49 7.62 -1.71
CA LEU A 49 5.43 8.17 -0.74
C LEU A 49 4.96 7.90 0.71
N GLU A 50 3.65 8.06 0.97
CA GLU A 50 3.06 7.78 2.26
C GLU A 50 3.16 6.31 2.66
N LEU A 51 3.00 5.38 1.71
CA LEU A 51 3.13 3.94 1.94
C LEU A 51 4.59 3.53 2.12
N GLN A 52 5.53 4.12 1.37
CA GLN A 52 6.97 3.86 1.50
C GLN A 52 7.54 4.34 2.84
N ALA A 53 6.96 5.40 3.41
CA ALA A 53 7.33 5.89 4.74
C ALA A 53 6.85 4.98 5.89
N LEU A 54 6.02 3.95 5.61
CA LEU A 54 5.55 3.05 6.66
C LEU A 54 6.65 2.05 7.08
N PRO A 55 6.80 1.79 8.39
CA PRO A 55 7.65 0.73 8.88
C PRO A 55 7.22 -0.62 8.29
N GLY A 56 8.15 -1.35 7.67
CA GLY A 56 7.91 -2.67 7.08
C GLY A 56 7.44 -2.66 5.63
N ALA A 57 7.19 -1.49 5.03
CA ALA A 57 6.90 -1.39 3.61
C ALA A 57 8.12 -1.84 2.79
N ARG A 58 7.93 -2.83 1.91
CA ARG A 58 8.94 -3.25 0.94
C ARG A 58 8.61 -2.65 -0.41
N SER A 59 9.46 -1.73 -0.87
CA SER A 59 9.50 -1.30 -2.25
C SER A 59 10.39 -2.24 -3.04
N THR A 60 9.79 -3.15 -3.80
CA THR A 60 10.47 -3.86 -4.88
C THR A 60 10.23 -3.07 -6.18
N PHE A 61 11.31 -2.61 -6.80
CA PHE A 61 11.31 -1.90 -8.08
C PHE A 61 11.12 -2.87 -9.25
#